data_AF-C0NRW4-F1
#
_entry.id   AF-C0NRW4-F1
#
_cell.length_a   1.000
_cell.length_b   1.000
_cell.length_c   1.000
_cell.angle_alpha   90.00
_cell.angle_beta   90.00
_cell.angle_gamma   90.00
#
_symmetry.space_group_name_H-M   'P 1'
#
loop_
_entity.id
_entity.type
_entity.pdbx_description
1 polymer ?
#
loop_
_entity_poly.entity_id
_entity_poly.type
_entity_poly.pdbx_seq_one_letter_code
_entity_poly.pdbx_strand_id
1 'polypeptide(L)'
;MPSANAINKPTANSGGKCEELKYLPPGTCEYKYSGNIKDMEKTIQLERGAFLALMDGQSTPVRNPFMGFSCVSQAAVEQHVENNRNIEKLVFSYDKINHILVLRMPSRAHELAASVFGDLVGKKLAKMGLSFLDLHNLLSSWVTTTRRKKAPDMSWQPTELPKGRSHLWPTFVLEVGYTETEAQLERDARW
;
A
#
# COMPACT_ATOMS: atom_id res chain seq x y z
N MET A 1 15.75 30.55 -24.43
CA MET A 1 14.65 29.56 -24.40
C MET A 1 14.87 28.66 -23.21
N PRO A 2 13.94 28.56 -22.24
CA PRO A 2 14.14 27.70 -21.08
C PRO A 2 13.88 26.24 -21.49
N SER A 3 14.88 25.41 -21.25
CA SER A 3 14.87 23.96 -21.51
C SER A 3 13.72 23.29 -20.76
N ALA A 4 12.92 22.51 -21.49
CA ALA A 4 11.83 21.73 -20.93
C ALA A 4 12.36 20.63 -20.01
N ASN A 5 11.81 20.58 -18.79
CA ASN A 5 12.07 19.58 -17.76
C ASN A 5 12.13 18.17 -18.35
N ALA A 6 13.32 17.57 -18.30
CA ALA A 6 13.50 16.13 -18.45
C ALA A 6 12.88 15.43 -17.23
N ILE A 7 11.58 15.18 -17.30
CA ILE A 7 10.92 14.24 -16.41
C ILE A 7 11.50 12.86 -16.78
N ASN A 8 12.21 12.25 -15.82
CA ASN A 8 12.76 10.91 -15.96
C ASN A 8 11.67 9.96 -16.48
N LYS A 9 11.85 9.47 -17.71
CA LYS A 9 10.99 8.44 -18.30
C LYS A 9 11.13 7.15 -17.50
N PRO A 10 10.06 6.33 -17.41
CA PRO A 10 10.14 5.03 -16.77
C PRO A 10 11.18 4.16 -17.50
N THR A 11 12.24 3.79 -16.81
CA THR A 11 13.22 2.84 -17.31
C THR A 11 12.66 1.44 -17.16
N ALA A 12 12.27 0.82 -18.28
CA ALA A 12 12.08 -0.62 -18.34
C ALA A 12 13.45 -1.30 -18.23
N ASN A 13 13.95 -1.49 -17.01
CA ASN A 13 15.19 -2.22 -16.79
C ASN A 13 14.86 -3.68 -16.48
N SER A 14 15.21 -4.58 -17.39
CA SER A 14 15.00 -6.03 -17.32
C SER A 14 16.04 -6.76 -16.46
N GLY A 15 16.57 -6.10 -15.43
CA GLY A 15 17.41 -6.72 -14.40
C GLY A 15 16.53 -7.17 -13.24
N GLY A 16 16.36 -8.50 -13.09
CA GLY A 16 15.66 -9.18 -11.99
C GLY A 16 14.64 -8.33 -11.24
N LYS A 17 13.43 -8.14 -11.79
CA LYS A 17 12.36 -7.42 -11.10
C LYS A 17 12.25 -7.93 -9.66
N CYS A 18 12.41 -7.01 -8.71
CA CYS A 18 12.23 -7.30 -7.30
C CYS A 18 10.87 -7.99 -7.08
N GLU A 19 10.85 -9.02 -6.23
CA GLU A 19 9.63 -9.76 -5.88
C GLU A 19 8.47 -8.82 -5.52
N GLU A 20 8.76 -7.69 -4.87
CA GLU A 20 7.73 -6.71 -4.49
C GLU A 20 6.98 -6.10 -5.68
N LEU A 21 7.68 -5.79 -6.77
CA LEU A 21 7.10 -5.14 -7.96
C LEU A 21 6.53 -6.16 -8.96
N LYS A 22 6.95 -7.42 -8.91
CA LYS A 22 6.50 -8.47 -9.84
C LYS A 22 4.99 -8.73 -9.77
N TYR A 23 4.41 -8.61 -8.59
CA TYR A 23 2.99 -8.91 -8.37
C TYR A 23 2.11 -7.67 -8.38
N LEU A 24 2.68 -6.46 -8.50
CA LEU A 24 1.86 -5.26 -8.66
C LEU A 24 1.09 -5.32 -9.99
N PRO A 25 -0.05 -4.62 -10.10
CA PRO A 25 -0.88 -4.78 -11.27
C PRO A 25 -0.13 -4.31 -12.52
N PRO A 26 -0.42 -4.88 -13.71
CA PRO A 26 0.22 -4.45 -14.95
C PRO A 26 0.13 -2.93 -15.13
N GLY A 27 1.23 -2.31 -15.57
CA GLY A 27 1.28 -0.86 -15.78
C GLY A 27 1.55 -0.01 -14.54
N THR A 28 1.83 -0.60 -13.37
CA THR A 28 2.41 0.15 -12.24
C THR A 28 3.67 0.88 -12.70
N CYS A 29 3.69 2.19 -12.51
CA CYS A 29 4.88 3.00 -12.76
C CYS A 29 5.93 2.78 -11.67
N GLU A 30 7.19 2.59 -12.07
CA GLU A 30 8.33 2.57 -11.17
C GLU A 30 9.21 3.80 -11.43
N TYR A 31 9.60 4.47 -10.35
CA TYR A 31 10.48 5.63 -10.36
C TYR A 31 11.72 5.35 -9.53
N LYS A 32 12.87 5.89 -9.94
CA LYS A 32 14.07 5.86 -9.10
C LYS A 32 14.06 7.04 -8.13
N TYR A 33 14.24 6.79 -6.84
CA TYR A 33 14.40 7.86 -5.85
C TYR A 33 15.72 8.61 -6.08
N SER A 34 15.64 9.93 -6.23
CA SER A 34 16.79 10.80 -6.49
C SER A 34 17.60 11.17 -5.24
N GLY A 35 17.14 10.76 -4.05
CA GLY A 35 17.65 11.27 -2.78
C GLY A 35 16.97 12.55 -2.29
N ASN A 36 16.04 13.11 -3.08
CA ASN A 36 15.28 14.31 -2.72
C ASN A 36 13.79 14.00 -2.54
N ILE A 37 13.29 14.18 -1.32
CA ILE A 37 11.88 13.93 -0.99
C ILE A 37 10.91 14.85 -1.75
N LYS A 38 11.34 16.08 -2.11
CA LYS A 38 10.49 17.02 -2.87
C LYS A 38 10.23 16.56 -4.31
N ASP A 39 11.21 15.89 -4.92
CA ASP A 39 11.02 15.30 -6.25
C ASP A 39 10.05 14.12 -6.19
N MET A 40 10.13 13.31 -5.12
CA MET A 40 9.18 12.23 -4.85
C MET A 40 7.76 12.78 -4.67
N GLU A 41 7.58 13.81 -3.83
CA GLU A 41 6.27 14.47 -3.63
C GLU A 41 5.67 14.98 -4.93
N LYS A 42 6.48 15.65 -5.77
CA LYS A 42 6.01 16.16 -7.07
C LYS A 42 5.57 15.02 -7.99
N THR A 43 6.32 13.92 -8.02
CA THR A 43 5.96 12.74 -8.81
C THR A 43 4.66 12.11 -8.31
N ILE A 44 4.51 11.95 -6.99
CA ILE A 44 3.29 11.47 -6.33
C ILE A 44 2.09 12.33 -6.72
N GLN A 45 2.22 13.66 -6.64
CA GLN A 45 1.13 14.58 -6.97
C GLN A 45 0.70 14.47 -8.44
N LEU A 46 1.66 14.36 -9.36
CA LEU A 46 1.38 14.19 -10.79
C LEU A 46 0.63 12.88 -11.05
N GLU A 47 1.11 11.78 -10.51
CA GLU A 47 0.49 10.46 -10.67
C GLU A 47 -0.90 10.40 -10.02
N ARG A 48 -1.05 10.98 -8.83
CA ARG A 48 -2.35 11.09 -8.15
C ARG A 48 -3.34 11.93 -8.95
N GLY A 49 -2.91 13.06 -9.50
CA GLY A 49 -3.75 13.90 -10.35
C GLY A 49 -4.24 13.15 -11.58
N ALA A 50 -3.35 12.42 -12.25
CA ALA A 50 -3.70 11.59 -13.40
C ALA A 50 -4.65 10.44 -13.03
N PHE A 51 -4.43 9.78 -11.89
CA PHE A 51 -5.30 8.71 -11.38
C PHE A 51 -6.72 9.22 -11.10
N LEU A 52 -6.85 10.35 -10.39
CA LEU A 52 -8.15 10.92 -10.04
C LEU A 52 -8.93 11.41 -11.27
N ALA A 53 -8.26 12.06 -12.23
CA ALA A 53 -8.90 12.55 -13.45
C ALA A 53 -9.53 11.41 -14.29
N LEU A 54 -8.93 10.22 -14.26
CA LEU A 54 -9.47 9.03 -14.94
C LEU A 54 -10.63 8.39 -14.18
N MET A 55 -10.71 8.55 -12.86
CA MET A 55 -11.79 8.00 -12.05
C MET A 55 -13.09 8.82 -12.18
N ASP A 56 -12.98 10.12 -12.45
CA ASP A 56 -14.13 11.01 -12.66
C ASP A 56 -14.75 10.88 -14.06
N GLY A 57 -14.06 10.24 -15.02
CA GLY A 57 -14.56 9.96 -16.37
C GLY A 57 -14.82 8.47 -16.59
N GLN A 58 -16.08 8.07 -16.84
CA GLN A 58 -16.53 6.68 -16.97
C GLN A 58 -15.96 5.87 -18.18
N SER A 59 -14.74 6.10 -18.70
CA SER A 59 -14.19 5.27 -19.79
C SER A 59 -12.65 5.22 -19.82
N THR A 60 -12.12 4.02 -19.51
CA THR A 60 -10.84 3.36 -19.85
C THR A 60 -9.52 4.15 -20.08
N PRO A 61 -8.34 3.63 -19.66
CA PRO A 61 -8.08 2.58 -18.67
C PRO A 61 -7.79 3.19 -17.30
N VAL A 62 -8.26 2.51 -16.25
CA VAL A 62 -7.97 2.86 -14.85
C VAL A 62 -6.45 2.91 -14.69
N ARG A 63 -5.89 4.09 -14.38
CA ARG A 63 -4.49 4.16 -13.99
C ARG A 63 -4.31 3.33 -12.73
N ASN A 64 -3.22 2.58 -12.68
CA ASN A 64 -2.90 1.74 -11.55
C ASN A 64 -2.78 2.61 -10.28
N PRO A 65 -3.49 2.29 -9.19
CA PRO A 65 -3.40 3.06 -7.95
C PRO A 65 -2.03 2.88 -7.30
N PHE A 66 -1.25 1.89 -7.70
CA PHE A 66 0.09 1.66 -7.18
C PHE A 66 1.16 2.41 -7.98
N MET A 67 2.17 2.87 -7.26
CA MET A 67 3.45 3.29 -7.83
C MET A 67 4.60 2.77 -6.98
N GLY A 68 5.69 2.39 -7.63
CA GLY A 68 6.91 1.95 -6.97
C GLY A 68 7.99 3.03 -7.00
N PHE A 69 8.74 3.16 -5.91
CA PHE A 69 10.00 3.88 -5.87
C PHE A 69 11.14 2.91 -5.53
N SER A 70 12.12 2.79 -6.42
CA SER A 70 13.35 2.03 -6.16
C SER A 70 14.48 2.91 -5.63
N CYS A 71 15.48 2.29 -5.02
CA CYS A 71 16.62 2.94 -4.37
C CYS A 71 16.22 3.84 -3.18
N VAL A 72 15.09 3.55 -2.52
CA VAL A 72 14.71 4.24 -1.29
C VAL A 72 15.37 3.53 -0.11
N SER A 73 16.42 4.12 0.46
CA SER A 73 17.11 3.53 1.61
C SER A 73 16.21 3.51 2.85
N GLN A 74 16.51 2.62 3.80
CA GLN A 74 15.75 2.55 5.05
C GLN A 74 15.82 3.87 5.82
N ALA A 75 17.00 4.51 5.87
CA ALA A 75 17.15 5.82 6.48
C ALA A 75 16.27 6.89 5.82
N ALA A 76 16.13 6.88 4.48
CA ALA A 76 15.24 7.80 3.78
C ALA A 76 13.76 7.56 4.13
N VAL A 77 13.35 6.30 4.28
CA VAL A 77 11.99 5.96 4.73
C VAL A 77 11.73 6.52 6.13
N GLU A 78 12.58 6.16 7.09
CA GLU A 78 12.43 6.55 8.50
C GLU A 78 12.51 8.06 8.72
N GLN A 79 13.42 8.75 8.02
CA GLN A 79 13.64 10.18 8.22
C GLN A 79 12.65 11.04 7.43
N HIS A 80 12.32 10.66 6.19
CA HIS A 80 11.63 11.55 5.26
C HIS A 80 10.26 11.07 4.82
N VAL A 81 10.01 9.76 4.73
CA VAL A 81 8.72 9.23 4.27
C VAL A 81 7.73 9.15 5.42
N GLU A 82 8.13 8.49 6.52
CA GLU A 82 7.26 8.25 7.67
C GLU A 82 6.89 9.55 8.41
N ASN A 83 7.77 10.54 8.39
CA ASN A 83 7.51 11.86 8.98
C ASN A 83 6.78 12.81 8.02
N ASN A 84 6.48 12.38 6.79
CA ASN A 84 5.82 13.21 5.80
C ASN A 84 4.37 12.80 5.62
N ARG A 85 3.45 13.60 6.20
CA ARG A 85 2.01 13.36 6.16
C ARG A 85 1.40 13.26 4.76
N ASN A 86 2.07 13.79 3.73
CA ASN A 86 1.62 13.69 2.34
C ASN A 86 1.95 12.34 1.70
N ILE A 87 2.96 11.64 2.21
CA ILE A 87 3.47 10.38 1.66
C ILE A 87 3.14 9.21 2.56
N GLU A 88 3.30 9.36 3.88
CA GLU A 88 3.10 8.32 4.89
C GLU A 88 1.76 7.58 4.71
N LYS A 89 0.67 8.32 4.48
CA LYS A 89 -0.67 7.77 4.26
C LYS A 89 -0.84 6.99 2.95
N LEU A 90 0.09 7.15 2.02
CA LEU A 90 0.11 6.44 0.75
C LEU A 90 1.00 5.20 0.82
N VAL A 91 1.88 5.09 1.82
CA VAL A 91 2.78 3.95 1.89
C VAL A 91 1.94 2.70 2.11
N PHE A 92 2.17 1.71 1.25
CA PHE A 92 1.53 0.41 1.32
C PHE A 92 2.51 -0.63 1.83
N SER A 93 3.72 -0.65 1.25
CA SER A 93 4.74 -1.64 1.55
C SER A 93 6.14 -1.05 1.36
N TYR A 94 7.09 -1.50 2.16
CA TYR A 94 8.51 -1.24 2.00
C TYR A 94 9.30 -2.55 2.11
N ASP A 95 9.96 -2.93 1.01
CA ASP A 95 10.94 -4.01 0.96
C ASP A 95 12.31 -3.46 1.37
N LYS A 96 12.76 -3.85 2.56
CA LYS A 96 14.01 -3.38 3.17
C LYS A 96 15.25 -3.93 2.49
N ILE A 97 15.13 -5.11 1.86
CA ILE A 97 16.25 -5.80 1.22
C ILE A 97 16.53 -5.19 -0.15
N ASN A 98 15.45 -4.96 -0.92
CA ASN A 98 15.56 -4.44 -2.27
C ASN A 98 15.42 -2.91 -2.35
N HIS A 99 15.20 -2.23 -1.22
CA HIS A 99 15.03 -0.78 -1.13
C HIS A 99 13.92 -0.24 -2.04
N ILE A 100 12.77 -0.92 -1.98
CA ILE A 100 11.59 -0.59 -2.78
C ILE A 100 10.46 -0.14 -1.87
N LEU A 101 10.00 1.08 -2.10
CA LEU A 101 8.83 1.66 -1.47
C LEU A 101 7.66 1.58 -2.45
N VAL A 102 6.59 0.89 -2.08
CA VAL A 102 5.34 0.83 -2.83
C VAL A 102 4.34 1.76 -2.17
N LEU A 103 3.77 2.65 -2.96
CA LEU A 103 2.69 3.54 -2.56
C LEU A 103 1.39 3.10 -3.23
N ARG A 104 0.26 3.25 -2.54
CA ARG A 104 -1.11 3.05 -3.04
C ARG A 104 -1.89 4.35 -2.94
N MET A 105 -2.47 4.79 -4.05
CA MET A 105 -3.39 5.92 -4.11
C MET A 105 -4.77 5.44 -3.67
N PRO A 106 -5.34 5.99 -2.58
CA PRO A 106 -6.66 5.59 -2.13
C PRO A 106 -7.72 6.03 -3.14
N SER A 107 -8.71 5.17 -3.37
CA SER A 107 -9.90 5.47 -4.17
C SER A 107 -11.16 5.29 -3.34
N ARG A 108 -12.20 6.06 -3.63
CA ARG A 108 -13.47 5.99 -2.88
C ARG A 108 -14.07 4.58 -2.93
N ALA A 109 -14.03 3.91 -4.08
CA ALA A 109 -14.57 2.57 -4.24
C ALA A 109 -13.84 1.55 -3.34
N HIS A 110 -12.51 1.62 -3.33
CA HIS A 110 -11.67 0.75 -2.50
C HIS A 110 -11.93 0.96 -1.01
N GLU A 111 -11.87 2.21 -0.54
CA GLU A 111 -12.07 2.53 0.88
C GLU A 111 -13.49 2.20 1.35
N LEU A 112 -14.51 2.39 0.49
CA LEU A 112 -15.87 1.99 0.80
C LEU A 112 -16.00 0.48 0.94
N ALA A 113 -15.36 -0.30 0.06
CA ALA A 113 -15.41 -1.75 0.12
C ALA A 113 -14.77 -2.27 1.43
N ALA A 114 -13.61 -1.73 1.81
CA ALA A 114 -12.95 -2.04 3.08
C ALA A 114 -13.87 -1.73 4.27
N SER A 115 -14.44 -0.51 4.32
CA SER A 115 -15.33 -0.09 5.41
C SER A 115 -16.57 -0.97 5.52
N VAL A 116 -17.24 -1.27 4.41
CA VAL A 116 -18.44 -2.12 4.39
C VAL A 116 -18.12 -3.52 4.87
N PHE A 117 -16.97 -4.07 4.46
CA PHE A 117 -16.53 -5.37 4.96
C PHE A 117 -16.28 -5.34 6.48
N GLY A 118 -15.64 -4.28 6.99
CA GLY A 118 -15.46 -4.10 8.43
C GLY A 118 -16.79 -4.10 9.21
N ASP A 119 -17.82 -3.45 8.69
CA ASP A 119 -19.16 -3.48 9.27
C ASP A 119 -19.76 -4.90 9.28
N LEU A 120 -19.49 -5.70 8.25
CA LEU A 120 -19.93 -7.10 8.20
C LEU A 120 -19.23 -7.95 9.27
N VAL A 121 -17.94 -7.72 9.53
CA VAL A 121 -17.20 -8.37 10.62
C VAL A 121 -17.83 -8.01 11.97
N GLY A 122 -18.09 -6.72 12.23
CA GLY A 122 -18.74 -6.28 13.46
C GLY A 122 -20.13 -6.90 13.66
N LYS A 123 -20.96 -6.94 12.61
CA LYS A 123 -22.27 -7.60 12.64
C LYS A 123 -22.15 -9.10 12.91
N LYS A 124 -21.12 -9.75 12.37
CA LYS A 124 -20.89 -11.18 12.60
C LYS A 124 -20.45 -11.46 14.04
N LEU A 125 -19.56 -10.64 14.60
CA LEU A 125 -19.17 -10.71 16.01
C LEU A 125 -20.38 -10.57 16.94
N ALA A 126 -21.22 -9.56 16.72
CA ALA A 126 -22.43 -9.36 17.51
C ALA A 126 -23.36 -10.58 17.48
N LYS A 127 -23.53 -11.21 16.30
CA LYS A 127 -24.29 -12.46 16.17
C LYS A 127 -23.68 -13.64 16.93
N MET A 128 -22.39 -13.60 17.22
CA MET A 128 -21.68 -14.62 18.00
C MET A 128 -21.65 -14.29 19.51
N GLY A 129 -22.32 -13.22 19.95
CA GLY A 129 -22.24 -12.74 21.33
C GLY A 129 -20.91 -12.08 21.68
N LEU A 130 -20.14 -11.68 20.66
CA LEU A 130 -18.86 -11.00 20.78
C LEU A 130 -19.00 -9.53 20.40
N SER A 131 -18.00 -8.74 20.75
CA SER A 131 -17.97 -7.30 20.55
C SER A 131 -16.59 -6.82 20.10
N PHE A 132 -16.44 -5.50 19.93
CA PHE A 132 -15.14 -4.87 19.69
C PHE A 132 -14.16 -5.04 20.87
N LEU A 133 -14.63 -5.45 22.06
CA LEU A 133 -13.77 -5.78 23.21
C LEU A 133 -13.13 -7.16 23.07
N ASP A 134 -13.68 -8.04 22.23
CA ASP A 134 -13.18 -9.40 22.03
C ASP A 134 -12.25 -9.49 20.81
N LEU A 135 -12.50 -8.64 19.81
CA LEU A 135 -11.69 -8.55 18.59
C LEU A 135 -11.45 -7.08 18.22
N HIS A 136 -10.23 -6.61 18.47
CA HIS A 136 -9.80 -5.28 18.08
C HIS A 136 -9.71 -5.15 16.56
N ASN A 137 -10.29 -4.08 16.02
CA ASN A 137 -10.02 -3.62 14.67
C ASN A 137 -8.75 -2.76 14.71
N LEU A 138 -7.67 -3.27 14.12
CA LEU A 138 -6.37 -2.60 14.06
C LEU A 138 -6.26 -1.67 12.84
N LEU A 139 -7.30 -1.59 12.00
CA LEU A 139 -7.29 -0.81 10.75
C LEU A 139 -6.07 -1.21 9.89
N SER A 140 -5.47 -0.25 9.20
CA SER A 140 -4.26 -0.40 8.41
C SER A 140 -2.99 -0.29 9.28
N SER A 141 -2.93 -1.01 10.39
CA SER A 141 -1.75 -1.01 11.27
C SER A 141 -0.56 -1.72 10.62
N TRP A 142 0.62 -1.11 10.73
CA TRP A 142 1.86 -1.66 10.16
C TRP A 142 2.31 -2.93 10.86
N VAL A 143 2.60 -3.97 10.08
CA VAL A 143 3.45 -5.07 10.52
C VAL A 143 4.87 -4.80 10.04
N THR A 144 5.83 -4.87 10.95
CA THR A 144 7.25 -4.64 10.64
C THR A 144 8.06 -5.89 10.94
N THR A 145 8.66 -6.45 9.90
CA THR A 145 9.61 -7.57 10.01
C THR A 145 11.03 -7.08 9.71
N THR A 146 12.00 -7.98 9.79
CA THR A 146 13.39 -7.70 9.37
C THR A 146 13.50 -7.44 7.86
N ARG A 147 12.57 -7.95 7.05
CA ARG A 147 12.63 -7.88 5.57
C ARG A 147 11.65 -6.89 4.96
N ARG A 148 10.46 -6.76 5.53
CA ARG A 148 9.36 -5.97 4.96
C ARG A 148 8.59 -5.24 6.05
N LYS A 149 8.14 -4.03 5.73
CA LYS A 149 7.15 -3.27 6.50
C LYS A 149 5.94 -3.05 5.60
N LYS A 150 4.75 -3.48 6.01
CA LYS A 150 3.53 -3.37 5.20
C LYS A 150 2.32 -3.17 6.10
N ALA A 151 1.34 -2.40 5.62
CA ALA A 151 0.02 -2.29 6.21
C ALA A 151 -1.00 -3.03 5.31
N PRO A 152 -1.87 -3.89 5.88
CA PRO A 152 -3.04 -4.40 5.16
C PRO A 152 -4.08 -3.28 5.01
N ASP A 153 -5.08 -3.48 4.15
CA ASP A 153 -6.20 -2.53 4.07
C ASP A 153 -7.00 -2.45 5.37
N MET A 154 -7.27 -3.61 5.98
CA MET A 154 -7.76 -3.69 7.36
C MET A 154 -7.25 -4.95 8.04
N SER A 155 -7.16 -4.92 9.36
CA SER A 155 -6.75 -6.07 10.15
C SER A 155 -7.41 -6.13 11.52
N TRP A 156 -7.46 -7.34 12.08
CA TRP A 156 -8.08 -7.62 13.36
C TRP A 156 -7.24 -8.58 14.19
N GLN A 157 -7.30 -8.39 15.50
CA GLN A 157 -6.61 -9.23 16.47
C GLN A 157 -7.48 -9.43 17.72
N PRO A 158 -7.55 -10.65 18.28
CA PRO A 158 -8.19 -10.87 19.57
C PRO A 158 -7.53 -10.02 20.64
N THR A 159 -8.34 -9.48 21.55
CA THR A 159 -7.84 -8.73 22.70
C THR A 159 -7.01 -9.63 23.62
N GLU A 160 -7.49 -10.85 23.83
CA GLU A 160 -6.74 -11.92 24.49
C GLU A 160 -6.21 -12.90 23.44
N LEU A 161 -4.89 -12.88 23.23
CA LEU A 161 -4.27 -13.80 22.28
C LEU A 161 -4.19 -15.22 22.84
N PRO A 162 -4.42 -16.26 22.01
CA PRO A 162 -4.16 -17.64 22.38
C PRO A 162 -2.71 -17.83 22.84
N LYS A 163 -2.51 -18.73 23.80
CA LYS A 163 -1.17 -19.02 24.35
C LYS A 163 -0.17 -19.35 23.24
N GLY A 164 0.96 -18.65 23.23
CA GLY A 164 2.03 -18.82 22.25
C GLY A 164 1.83 -18.04 20.95
N ARG A 165 0.70 -17.34 20.75
CA ARG A 165 0.51 -16.47 19.59
C ARG A 165 1.26 -15.14 19.80
N SER A 166 1.99 -14.71 18.78
CA SER A 166 2.69 -13.42 18.77
C SER A 166 1.74 -12.26 18.52
N HIS A 167 1.99 -11.13 19.20
CA HIS A 167 1.30 -9.87 18.95
C HIS A 167 1.72 -9.18 17.64
N LEU A 168 2.84 -9.61 17.03
CA LEU A 168 3.35 -8.99 15.81
C LEU A 168 2.38 -9.09 14.63
N TRP A 169 1.63 -10.19 14.56
CA TRP A 169 0.78 -10.50 13.43
C TRP A 169 -0.70 -10.35 13.82
N PRO A 170 -1.52 -9.73 12.96
CA PRO A 170 -2.96 -9.85 13.11
C PRO A 170 -3.41 -11.31 12.97
N THR A 171 -4.62 -11.59 13.42
CA THR A 171 -5.25 -12.91 13.25
C THR A 171 -6.04 -12.96 11.96
N PHE A 172 -6.61 -11.84 11.56
CA PHE A 172 -7.41 -11.72 10.36
C PHE A 172 -7.02 -10.44 9.62
N VAL A 173 -6.89 -10.53 8.31
CA VAL A 173 -6.55 -9.41 7.42
C VAL A 173 -7.55 -9.36 6.28
N LEU A 174 -7.80 -8.15 5.79
CA LEU A 174 -8.53 -7.87 4.58
C LEU A 174 -7.60 -7.13 3.62
N GLU A 175 -7.60 -7.59 2.37
CA GLU A 175 -7.04 -6.88 1.22
C GLU A 175 -8.15 -6.76 0.18
N VAL A 176 -8.34 -5.57 -0.38
CA VAL A 176 -9.41 -5.25 -1.31
C VAL A 176 -8.86 -5.20 -2.73
N GLY A 177 -9.38 -6.06 -3.59
CA GLY A 177 -9.09 -6.01 -5.03
C GLY A 177 -9.95 -5.00 -5.76
N TYR A 178 -9.36 -3.90 -6.26
CA TYR A 178 -10.01 -2.99 -7.21
C TYR A 178 -9.35 -3.02 -8.59
N THR A 179 -8.01 -3.00 -8.62
CA THR A 179 -7.18 -3.15 -9.83
C THR A 179 -6.14 -4.26 -9.69
N GLU A 180 -5.98 -4.76 -8.48
CA GLU A 180 -5.07 -5.80 -8.06
C GLU A 180 -5.43 -7.12 -8.73
N THR A 181 -4.40 -7.87 -9.12
CA THR A 181 -4.58 -9.22 -9.63
C THR A 181 -4.83 -10.18 -8.47
N GLU A 182 -5.51 -11.30 -8.73
CA GLU A 182 -5.70 -12.35 -7.72
C GLU A 182 -4.36 -12.82 -7.13
N ALA A 183 -3.33 -13.01 -7.97
CA ALA A 183 -2.00 -13.38 -7.52
C ALA A 183 -1.37 -12.35 -6.55
N GLN A 184 -1.65 -11.06 -6.77
CA GLN A 184 -1.22 -10.00 -5.85
C GLN A 184 -1.95 -10.11 -4.52
N LEU A 185 -3.28 -10.20 -4.55
CA LEU A 185 -4.11 -10.28 -3.36
C LEU A 185 -3.75 -11.49 -2.51
N GLU A 186 -3.55 -12.65 -3.14
CA GLU A 186 -3.14 -13.84 -2.42
C GLU A 186 -1.75 -13.70 -1.79
N ARG A 187 -0.78 -13.10 -2.50
CA ARG A 187 0.54 -12.82 -1.95
C ARG A 187 0.43 -11.89 -0.75
N ASP A 188 -0.39 -10.86 -0.87
CA ASP A 188 -0.56 -9.84 0.13
C ASP A 188 -1.29 -10.36 1.38
N ALA A 189 -2.27 -11.25 1.21
CA ALA A 189 -2.98 -11.92 2.31
C ALA A 189 -2.16 -13.04 2.98
N ARG A 190 -1.25 -13.70 2.25
CA ARG A 190 -0.37 -14.76 2.79
C ARG A 190 0.79 -14.22 3.63
N TRP A 191 1.16 -12.96 3.43
CA TRP A 191 2.29 -12.34 4.13
C TRP A 191 1.92 -12.03 5.58
#